data_AF-A0A2R5GA21-F1
#
_entry.id   AF-A0A2R5GA21-F1
#
_cell.length_a   1.000
_cell.length_b   1.000
_cell.length_c   1.000
_cell.angle_alpha   90.00
_cell.angle_beta   90.00
_cell.angle_gamma   90.00
#
_symmetry.space_group_name_H-M   'P 1'
#
loop_
_entity.id
_entity.type
_entity.pdbx_description
1 polymer ?
#
loop_
_entity_poly.entity_id
_entity_poly.type
_entity_poly.pdbx_seq_one_letter_code
_entity_poly.pdbx_strand_id
1 'polypeptide(L)'
;MASGPSFDLSLAGANKFLATSVGRDKVGKFVHYGARAVAGLAAQSMENLPKDSPEYAKVALVHQRARSLFVRIMDSRRTNRWLSSLGIILALRKAKYPWREDATAAYVVAQLGMIWWHVGDHIRWLQQIGWVPGDQARSKRISFTGFVVSAVLNVAYLLSEIQLEGKQVSAKEDEEAVKKQKFHRRLNLVKHLVTVVSTLHISELFMSSEPICGACGALASAIDIYLTFPRLAEKKE
;
A
#
# COMPACT_ATOMS: atom_id res chain seq x y z
N MET A 1 -28.37 -31.00 17.89
CA MET A 1 -27.20 -30.25 18.43
C MET A 1 -26.67 -29.38 17.31
N ALA A 2 -26.80 -28.05 17.40
CA ALA A 2 -26.22 -27.16 16.41
C ALA A 2 -24.70 -27.27 16.53
N SER A 3 -24.02 -27.75 15.48
CA SER A 3 -22.57 -27.66 15.38
C SER A 3 -22.21 -26.19 15.53
N GLY A 4 -21.56 -25.83 16.65
CA GLY A 4 -21.03 -24.50 16.85
C GLY A 4 -20.11 -24.10 15.68
N PRO A 5 -19.84 -22.80 15.49
CA PRO A 5 -18.99 -22.35 14.40
C PRO A 5 -17.63 -23.07 14.46
N SER A 6 -17.34 -23.90 13.47
CA SER A 6 -16.07 -24.61 13.36
C SER A 6 -14.98 -23.61 12.98
N PHE A 7 -13.99 -23.40 13.86
CA PHE A 7 -12.82 -22.59 13.53
C PHE A 7 -11.95 -23.33 12.52
N ASP A 8 -11.80 -22.77 11.33
CA ASP A 8 -10.85 -23.25 10.32
C ASP A 8 -9.43 -22.84 10.72
N LEU A 9 -8.66 -23.80 11.25
CA LEU A 9 -7.26 -23.62 11.66
C LEU A 9 -6.27 -23.74 10.48
N SER A 10 -6.75 -23.91 9.24
CA SER A 10 -5.86 -23.89 8.07
C SER A 10 -5.28 -22.49 7.84
N LEU A 11 -4.20 -22.42 7.03
CA LEU A 11 -3.65 -21.13 6.58
C LEU A 11 -4.70 -20.29 5.83
N ALA A 12 -5.64 -20.94 5.14
CA ALA A 12 -6.73 -20.24 4.44
C ALA A 12 -7.73 -19.64 5.44
N GLY A 13 -8.10 -20.38 6.48
CA GLY A 13 -8.94 -19.90 7.58
C GLY A 13 -8.31 -18.73 8.33
N ALA A 14 -7.02 -18.85 8.68
CA ALA A 14 -6.24 -17.76 9.30
C ALA A 14 -6.20 -16.50 8.40
N ASN A 15 -5.90 -16.66 7.11
CA ASN A 15 -5.90 -15.53 6.17
C ASN A 15 -7.30 -14.90 6.03
N LYS A 16 -8.37 -15.69 6.01
CA LYS A 16 -9.75 -15.19 5.96
C LYS A 16 -10.09 -14.36 7.20
N PHE A 17 -9.69 -14.83 8.39
CA PHE A 17 -9.86 -14.09 9.63
C PHE A 17 -9.09 -12.77 9.61
N LEU A 18 -7.81 -12.79 9.24
CA LEU A 18 -6.98 -11.58 9.14
C LEU A 18 -7.48 -10.62 8.06
N ALA A 19 -8.06 -11.12 6.96
CA ALA A 19 -8.63 -10.29 5.90
C ALA A 19 -9.76 -9.37 6.39
N THR A 20 -10.43 -9.71 7.50
CA THR A 20 -11.49 -8.86 8.10
C THR A 20 -10.99 -7.52 8.61
N SER A 21 -9.70 -7.42 8.99
CA SER A 21 -9.08 -6.19 9.49
C SER A 21 -8.36 -5.38 8.40
N VAL A 22 -8.15 -5.95 7.21
CA VAL A 22 -7.40 -5.32 6.10
C VAL A 22 -8.01 -3.97 5.70
N GLY A 23 -9.35 -3.87 5.70
CA GLY A 23 -10.02 -2.61 5.42
C GLY A 23 -9.64 -1.49 6.40
N ARG A 24 -9.47 -1.81 7.69
CA ARG A 24 -9.04 -0.85 8.71
C ARG A 24 -7.61 -0.39 8.50
N ASP A 25 -6.70 -1.29 8.12
CA ASP A 25 -5.31 -0.89 7.79
C ASP A 25 -5.28 0.06 6.59
N LYS A 26 -6.10 -0.19 5.56
CA LYS A 26 -6.20 0.67 4.37
C LYS A 26 -6.70 2.08 4.70
N VAL A 27 -7.73 2.19 5.54
CA VAL A 27 -8.21 3.48 6.08
C VAL A 27 -7.12 4.16 6.90
N GLY A 28 -6.46 3.42 7.80
CA GLY A 28 -5.31 3.94 8.54
C GLY A 28 -4.20 4.44 7.61
N LYS A 29 -3.92 3.74 6.51
CA LYS A 29 -2.91 4.14 5.51
C LYS A 29 -3.27 5.47 4.87
N PHE A 30 -4.53 5.65 4.50
CA PHE A 30 -5.03 6.91 3.96
C PHE A 30 -4.78 8.08 4.92
N VAL A 31 -5.20 7.96 6.20
CA VAL A 31 -5.02 9.02 7.19
C VAL A 31 -3.54 9.26 7.51
N HIS A 32 -2.73 8.19 7.61
CA HIS A 32 -1.29 8.26 7.81
C HIS A 32 -0.61 9.11 6.73
N TYR A 33 -0.81 8.78 5.46
CA TYR A 33 -0.19 9.52 4.36
C TYR A 33 -0.81 10.90 4.14
N GLY A 34 -2.11 11.07 4.40
CA GLY A 34 -2.76 12.38 4.39
C GLY A 34 -2.16 13.32 5.45
N ALA A 35 -1.95 12.83 6.66
CA ALA A 35 -1.29 13.57 7.73
C ALA A 35 0.16 13.96 7.35
N ARG A 36 0.87 13.08 6.64
CA ARG A 36 2.20 13.41 6.08
C ARG A 36 2.13 14.56 5.09
N ALA A 37 1.16 14.54 4.17
CA ALA A 37 0.98 15.58 3.18
C ALA A 37 0.71 16.95 3.84
N VAL A 38 -0.22 16.98 4.79
CA VAL A 38 -0.56 18.19 5.56
C VAL A 38 0.64 18.70 6.34
N ALA A 39 1.38 17.82 7.03
CA ALA A 39 2.59 18.21 7.76
C ALA A 39 3.65 18.81 6.81
N GLY A 40 3.84 18.22 5.64
CA GLY A 40 4.76 18.73 4.62
C GLY A 40 4.34 20.10 4.08
N LEU A 41 3.04 20.31 3.80
CA LEU A 41 2.53 21.59 3.31
C LEU A 41 2.69 22.68 4.37
N ALA A 42 2.36 22.35 5.62
CA ALA A 42 2.53 23.27 6.74
C ALA A 42 4.02 23.66 6.91
N ALA A 43 4.95 22.70 6.77
CA ALA A 43 6.38 23.00 6.83
C ALA A 43 6.82 23.98 5.72
N GLN A 44 6.39 23.77 4.48
CA GLN A 44 6.68 24.68 3.37
C GLN A 44 6.05 26.06 3.56
N SER A 45 4.84 26.14 4.12
CA SER A 45 4.19 27.42 4.45
C SER A 45 4.97 28.18 5.52
N MET A 46 5.52 27.49 6.53
CA MET A 46 6.32 28.11 7.59
C MET A 46 7.61 28.75 7.08
N GLU A 47 8.21 28.24 6.00
CA GLU A 47 9.42 28.82 5.40
C GLU A 47 9.19 30.23 4.85
N ASN A 48 7.95 30.55 4.50
CA ASN A 48 7.56 31.83 3.91
C ASN A 48 6.93 32.80 4.91
N LEU A 49 6.84 32.42 6.20
CA LEU A 49 6.20 33.23 7.24
C LEU A 49 7.25 33.77 8.23
N PRO A 50 7.12 35.03 8.69
CA PRO A 50 7.95 35.53 9.79
C PRO A 50 7.74 34.69 11.05
N LYS A 51 8.82 34.27 11.71
CA LYS A 51 8.75 33.36 12.89
C LYS A 51 7.90 33.91 14.04
N ASP A 52 7.85 35.23 14.17
CA ASP A 52 7.11 35.91 15.24
C ASP A 52 5.65 36.25 14.85
N SER A 53 5.20 35.85 13.65
CA SER A 53 3.84 36.14 13.21
C SER A 53 2.82 35.20 13.86
N PRO A 54 1.59 35.67 14.15
CA PRO A 54 0.52 34.80 14.64
C PRO A 54 0.15 33.72 13.62
N GLU A 55 0.32 33.97 12.32
CA GLU A 55 0.14 32.98 11.25
C GLU A 55 1.16 31.85 11.36
N TYR A 56 2.43 32.16 11.61
CA TYR A 56 3.47 31.14 11.82
C TYR A 56 3.11 30.21 12.97
N ALA A 57 2.67 30.76 14.11
CA ALA A 57 2.25 29.97 15.26
C ALA A 57 1.08 29.02 14.94
N LYS A 58 0.08 29.49 14.17
CA LYS A 58 -1.05 28.66 13.73
C LYS A 58 -0.59 27.52 12.81
N VAL A 59 0.25 27.81 11.82
CA VAL A 59 0.76 26.81 10.87
C VAL A 59 1.69 25.81 11.58
N ALA A 60 2.52 26.27 12.51
CA ALA A 60 3.37 25.41 13.34
C ALA A 60 2.55 24.42 14.18
N LEU A 61 1.42 24.87 14.75
CA LEU A 61 0.50 23.98 15.46
C LEU A 61 -0.10 22.91 14.52
N VAL A 62 -0.51 23.28 13.30
CA VAL A 62 -1.00 22.33 12.29
C VAL A 62 0.09 21.31 11.94
N HIS A 63 1.31 21.77 11.67
CA HIS A 63 2.45 20.90 11.40
C HIS A 63 2.68 19.89 12.52
N GLN A 64 2.74 20.36 13.77
CA GLN A 64 2.94 19.50 14.95
C GLN A 64 1.82 18.46 15.10
N ARG A 65 0.56 18.87 14.97
CA ARG A 65 -0.62 17.99 15.11
C ARG A 65 -0.64 16.94 14.00
N ALA A 66 -0.41 17.34 12.75
CA ALA A 66 -0.34 16.45 11.60
C ALA A 66 0.82 15.45 11.74
N ARG A 67 1.99 15.90 12.20
CA ARG A 67 3.14 15.02 12.45
C ARG A 67 2.88 14.01 13.56
N SER A 68 2.22 14.45 14.65
CA SER A 68 1.81 13.56 15.74
C SER A 68 0.82 12.48 15.24
N LEU A 69 -0.18 12.89 14.45
CA LEU A 69 -1.14 11.97 13.85
C LEU A 69 -0.46 10.95 12.93
N PHE A 70 0.47 11.41 12.08
CA PHE A 70 1.28 10.56 11.20
C PHE A 70 1.98 9.46 12.00
N VAL A 71 2.74 9.81 13.05
CA VAL A 71 3.50 8.83 13.85
C VAL A 71 2.56 7.85 14.57
N ARG A 72 1.52 8.37 15.25
CA ARG A 72 0.58 7.53 16.01
C ARG A 72 -0.13 6.50 15.15
N ILE A 73 -0.58 6.90 13.96
CA ILE A 73 -1.24 5.97 13.04
C ILE A 73 -0.23 5.01 12.43
N MET A 74 0.96 5.48 12.06
CA MET A 74 2.02 4.60 11.53
C MET A 74 2.29 3.44 12.48
N ASP A 75 2.45 3.72 13.77
CA ASP A 75 2.75 2.72 14.79
C ASP A 75 1.54 1.82 15.07
N SER A 76 0.35 2.39 15.21
CA SER A 76 -0.90 1.63 15.39
C SER A 76 -1.16 0.65 14.26
N ARG A 77 -0.77 0.98 13.02
CA ARG A 77 -0.95 0.10 11.87
C ARG A 77 -0.04 -1.11 11.87
N ARG A 78 1.13 -1.05 12.52
CA ARG A 78 2.06 -2.19 12.52
C ARG A 78 1.48 -3.41 13.21
N THR A 79 0.60 -3.23 14.19
CA THR A 79 -0.07 -4.34 14.89
C THR A 79 -0.95 -5.16 13.94
N ASN A 80 -1.50 -4.54 12.89
CA ASN A 80 -2.35 -5.21 11.88
C ASN A 80 -1.56 -5.82 10.71
N ARG A 81 -0.24 -5.59 10.63
CA ARG A 81 0.61 -6.09 9.53
C ARG A 81 1.32 -7.38 9.85
N TRP A 82 1.34 -7.80 11.11
CA TRP A 82 1.82 -9.14 11.41
C TRP A 82 0.97 -10.16 10.66
N LEU A 83 1.64 -11.09 9.97
CA LEU A 83 1.02 -12.10 9.13
C LEU A 83 0.29 -11.59 7.88
N SER A 84 0.40 -10.31 7.52
CA SER A 84 -0.24 -9.79 6.29
C SER A 84 0.35 -10.40 5.01
N SER A 85 1.57 -10.95 5.07
CA SER A 85 2.19 -11.70 3.98
C SER A 85 1.51 -13.05 3.69
N LEU A 86 0.65 -13.57 4.56
CA LEU A 86 -0.03 -14.86 4.34
C LEU A 86 -0.87 -14.86 3.07
N GLY A 87 -1.56 -13.76 2.77
CA GLY A 87 -2.33 -13.64 1.54
C GLY A 87 -1.46 -13.74 0.28
N ILE A 88 -0.25 -13.15 0.33
CA ILE A 88 0.74 -13.20 -0.74
C ILE A 88 1.27 -14.62 -0.92
N ILE A 89 1.62 -15.29 0.20
CA ILE A 89 2.11 -16.67 0.19
C ILE A 89 1.05 -17.64 -0.38
N LEU A 90 -0.21 -17.46 0.03
CA LEU A 90 -1.32 -18.28 -0.49
C LEU A 90 -1.58 -18.01 -1.97
N ALA A 91 -1.45 -16.75 -2.43
CA ALA A 91 -1.57 -16.42 -3.85
C ALA A 91 -0.47 -17.09 -4.68
N LEU A 92 0.78 -17.03 -4.20
CA LEU A 92 1.92 -17.71 -4.83
C LEU A 92 1.74 -19.23 -4.86
N ARG A 93 1.14 -19.83 -3.82
CA ARG A 93 0.85 -21.28 -3.77
C ARG A 93 -0.27 -21.70 -4.72
N LYS A 94 -1.27 -20.83 -4.94
CA LYS A 94 -2.44 -21.09 -5.80
C LYS A 94 -2.16 -20.85 -7.28
N ALA A 95 -1.11 -20.13 -7.62
CA ALA A 95 -0.63 -20.02 -8.99
C ALA A 95 -0.26 -21.44 -9.48
N LYS A 96 -1.20 -22.14 -10.13
CA LYS A 96 -0.92 -23.37 -10.87
C LYS A 96 0.06 -22.98 -11.98
N TYR A 97 1.27 -23.50 -11.96
CA TYR A 97 2.29 -23.21 -12.97
C TYR A 97 2.17 -24.17 -14.16
N PRO A 98 1.63 -23.72 -15.30
CA PRO A 98 2.21 -23.99 -16.61
C PRO A 98 2.75 -22.67 -17.15
N TRP A 99 4.04 -22.63 -17.41
CA TRP A 99 4.80 -21.44 -17.80
C TRP A 99 4.14 -20.70 -18.98
N ARG A 100 3.50 -19.56 -18.70
CA ARG A 100 3.50 -18.41 -19.61
C ARG A 100 4.73 -17.59 -19.21
N GLU A 101 5.80 -17.75 -19.97
CA GLU A 101 7.20 -17.59 -19.54
C GLU A 101 7.60 -16.15 -19.12
N ASP A 102 6.86 -15.13 -19.52
CA ASP A 102 7.36 -13.76 -19.57
C ASP A 102 6.64 -12.81 -18.59
N ALA A 103 5.30 -12.83 -18.50
CA ALA A 103 4.55 -11.97 -17.56
C ALA A 103 4.47 -12.53 -16.13
N THR A 104 4.62 -13.85 -15.96
CA THR A 104 4.48 -14.53 -14.66
C THR A 104 5.68 -14.29 -13.75
N ALA A 105 6.89 -14.21 -14.32
CA ALA A 105 8.12 -13.97 -13.56
C ALA A 105 8.12 -12.59 -12.89
N ALA A 106 7.72 -11.53 -13.61
CA ALA A 106 7.62 -10.17 -13.06
C ALA A 106 6.62 -10.11 -11.89
N TYR A 107 5.47 -10.77 -12.02
CA TYR A 107 4.49 -10.87 -10.93
C TYR A 107 5.08 -11.59 -9.70
N VAL A 108 5.73 -12.74 -9.89
CA VAL A 108 6.33 -13.50 -8.79
C VAL A 108 7.42 -12.68 -8.08
N VAL A 109 8.33 -12.06 -8.84
CA VAL A 109 9.37 -11.19 -8.26
C VAL A 109 8.74 -9.99 -7.54
N ALA A 110 7.65 -9.43 -8.05
CA ALA A 110 6.91 -8.39 -7.36
C ALA A 110 6.34 -8.88 -6.02
N GLN A 111 5.76 -10.07 -5.95
CA GLN A 111 5.25 -10.65 -4.71
C GLN A 111 6.38 -10.93 -3.71
N LEU A 112 7.52 -11.44 -4.18
CA LEU A 112 8.71 -11.65 -3.33
C LEU A 112 9.25 -10.33 -2.77
N GLY A 113 9.26 -9.26 -3.58
CA GLY A 113 9.62 -7.92 -3.13
C GLY A 113 8.68 -7.38 -2.03
N MET A 114 7.38 -7.70 -2.09
CA MET A 114 6.44 -7.36 -1.01
C MET A 114 6.70 -8.15 0.27
N ILE A 115 7.00 -9.46 0.16
CA ILE A 115 7.36 -10.29 1.31
C ILE A 115 8.64 -9.75 1.96
N TRP A 116 9.65 -9.42 1.15
CA TRP A 116 10.90 -8.80 1.61
C TRP A 116 10.63 -7.51 2.39
N TRP A 117 9.79 -6.63 1.84
CA TRP A 117 9.40 -5.40 2.52
C TRP A 117 8.73 -5.67 3.87
N HIS A 118 7.79 -6.62 3.95
CA HIS A 118 7.13 -6.99 5.21
C HIS A 118 8.13 -7.48 6.26
N VAL A 119 9.05 -8.37 5.88
CA VAL A 119 10.12 -8.85 6.77
C VAL A 119 10.96 -7.68 7.28
N GLY A 120 11.33 -6.76 6.39
CA GLY A 120 12.06 -5.55 6.76
C GLY A 120 11.28 -4.61 7.68
N ASP A 121 9.97 -4.45 7.50
CA ASP A 121 9.11 -3.66 8.39
C ASP A 121 9.07 -4.26 9.82
N HIS A 122 9.04 -5.60 9.90
CA HIS A 122 9.12 -6.33 11.17
C HIS A 122 10.48 -6.17 11.84
N ILE A 123 11.59 -6.35 11.09
CA ILE A 123 12.95 -6.14 11.62
C ILE A 123 13.11 -4.71 12.14
N ARG A 124 12.64 -3.70 11.40
CA ARG A 124 12.72 -2.30 11.81
C ARG A 124 11.92 -2.04 13.09
N TRP A 125 10.77 -2.67 13.26
CA TRP A 125 10.01 -2.59 14.50
C TRP A 125 10.73 -3.28 15.67
N LEU A 126 11.31 -4.47 15.46
CA LEU A 126 12.10 -5.18 16.47
C LEU A 126 13.33 -4.37 16.90
N GLN A 127 13.98 -3.67 15.96
CA GLN A 127 15.05 -2.70 16.24
C GLN A 127 14.55 -1.50 17.05
N GLN A 128 13.34 -1.02 16.78
CA GLN A 128 12.72 0.10 17.51
C GLN A 128 12.43 -0.21 18.98
N ILE A 129 12.05 -1.45 19.29
CA ILE A 129 11.81 -1.89 20.68
C ILE A 129 13.05 -2.49 21.36
N GLY A 130 14.21 -2.49 20.69
CA GLY A 130 15.48 -2.97 21.24
C GLY A 130 15.62 -4.50 21.31
N TRP A 131 14.76 -5.27 20.63
CA TRP A 131 14.85 -6.73 20.61
C TRP A 131 15.88 -7.26 19.61
N VAL A 132 16.17 -6.48 18.56
CA VAL A 132 17.18 -6.80 17.55
C VAL A 132 18.13 -5.62 17.42
N PRO A 133 19.46 -5.82 17.48
CA PRO A 133 20.41 -4.73 17.26
C PRO A 133 20.40 -4.26 15.80
N GLY A 134 20.74 -2.99 15.57
CA GLY A 134 21.04 -2.48 14.23
C GLY A 134 20.45 -1.12 13.93
N ASP A 135 20.79 -0.61 12.75
CA ASP A 135 20.36 0.70 12.28
C ASP A 135 19.00 0.62 11.56
N GLN A 136 17.99 1.26 12.16
CA GLN A 136 16.65 1.37 11.58
C GLN A 136 16.64 2.12 10.24
N ALA A 137 17.52 3.10 10.05
CA ALA A 137 17.58 3.86 8.80
C ALA A 137 18.07 2.96 7.66
N ARG A 138 19.11 2.15 7.91
CA ARG A 138 19.58 1.13 6.96
C ARG A 138 18.49 0.08 6.67
N SER A 139 17.85 -0.49 7.69
CA SER A 139 16.75 -1.45 7.51
C SER A 139 15.59 -0.87 6.70
N LYS A 140 15.24 0.40 6.97
CA LYS A 140 14.22 1.14 6.20
C LYS A 140 14.62 1.22 4.72
N ARG A 141 15.82 1.71 4.40
CA ARG A 141 16.26 1.85 3.00
C ARG A 141 16.21 0.51 2.26
N ILE A 142 16.80 -0.54 2.84
CA ILE A 142 16.89 -1.86 2.21
C ILE A 142 15.50 -2.48 1.98
N SER A 143 14.61 -2.40 2.98
CA SER A 143 13.27 -2.98 2.88
C SER A 143 12.39 -2.23 1.88
N PHE A 144 12.44 -0.89 1.89
CA PHE A 144 11.69 -0.08 0.94
C PHE A 144 12.23 -0.16 -0.49
N THR A 145 13.51 -0.46 -0.72
CA THR A 145 14.03 -0.79 -2.07
C THR A 145 13.31 -2.01 -2.65
N GLY A 146 13.09 -3.08 -1.87
CA GLY A 146 12.30 -4.23 -2.31
C GLY A 146 10.85 -3.86 -2.64
N PHE A 147 10.27 -2.92 -1.89
CA PHE A 147 8.93 -2.40 -2.18
C PHE A 147 8.91 -1.56 -3.48
N VAL A 148 9.94 -0.75 -3.74
CA VAL A 148 10.07 -0.01 -5.01
C VAL A 148 10.14 -0.99 -6.19
N VAL A 149 11.01 -2.00 -6.12
CA VAL A 149 11.13 -3.04 -7.17
C VAL A 149 9.79 -3.71 -7.41
N SER A 150 9.09 -4.11 -6.34
CA SER A 150 7.76 -4.70 -6.44
C SER A 150 6.73 -3.78 -7.11
N ALA A 151 6.71 -2.50 -6.73
CA ALA A 151 5.75 -1.55 -7.29
C ALA A 151 6.02 -1.30 -8.79
N VAL A 152 7.30 -1.17 -9.20
CA VAL A 152 7.70 -1.02 -10.60
C VAL A 152 7.33 -2.24 -11.43
N LEU A 153 7.60 -3.45 -10.92
CA LEU A 153 7.25 -4.68 -11.62
C LEU A 153 5.74 -4.87 -11.77
N ASN A 154 4.95 -4.48 -10.76
CA ASN A 154 3.49 -4.46 -10.88
C ASN A 154 3.00 -3.47 -11.95
N VAL A 155 3.64 -2.31 -12.08
CA VAL A 155 3.33 -1.36 -13.18
C VAL A 155 3.62 -2.01 -14.53
N ALA A 156 4.81 -2.60 -14.70
CA ALA A 156 5.19 -3.27 -15.94
C ALA A 156 4.23 -4.42 -16.31
N TYR A 157 3.87 -5.24 -15.31
CA TYR A 157 2.89 -6.32 -15.45
C TYR A 157 1.54 -5.79 -15.94
N LEU A 158 0.97 -4.79 -15.26
CA LEU A 158 -0.35 -4.23 -15.61
C LEU A 158 -0.35 -3.54 -16.97
N LEU A 159 0.75 -2.88 -17.36
CA LEU A 159 0.89 -2.31 -18.69
C LEU A 159 0.90 -3.40 -19.77
N SER A 160 1.64 -4.49 -19.56
CA SER A 160 1.67 -5.63 -20.48
C SER A 160 0.29 -6.26 -20.64
N GLU A 161 -0.45 -6.41 -19.53
CA GLU A 161 -1.81 -6.92 -19.52
C GLU A 161 -2.77 -6.02 -20.31
N ILE A 162 -2.68 -4.69 -20.15
CA ILE A 162 -3.52 -3.72 -20.88
C ILE A 162 -3.20 -3.73 -22.39
N GLN A 163 -1.93 -3.90 -22.77
CA GLN A 163 -1.53 -4.00 -24.19
C GLN A 163 -2.05 -5.27 -24.86
N LEU A 164 -2.06 -6.39 -24.13
CA LEU A 164 -2.56 -7.67 -24.63
C LEU A 164 -4.09 -7.72 -24.72
N GLU A 165 -4.81 -7.01 -23.85
CA GLU A 165 -6.28 -6.86 -23.92
C GLU A 165 -6.74 -6.28 -25.26
N GLY A 166 -5.97 -5.39 -25.88
CA GLY A 166 -6.27 -4.82 -27.20
C GLY A 166 -6.28 -5.86 -28.32
N LYS A 167 -5.72 -7.05 -28.09
CA LYS A 167 -5.58 -8.13 -29.09
C LYS A 167 -6.58 -9.27 -28.90
N GLN A 168 -7.22 -9.39 -27.73
CA GLN A 168 -8.15 -10.47 -27.39
C GLN A 168 -9.53 -9.89 -27.05
N VAL A 169 -10.30 -9.51 -28.08
CA VAL A 169 -11.75 -9.26 -27.91
C VAL A 169 -12.47 -10.58 -28.19
N SER A 170 -12.70 -11.36 -27.14
CA SER A 170 -13.54 -12.56 -27.19
C SER A 170 -15.02 -12.17 -27.12
N ALA A 171 -15.82 -12.65 -28.08
CA ALA A 171 -17.20 -12.23 -28.32
C ALA A 171 -18.27 -12.88 -27.38
N LYS A 172 -17.92 -13.28 -26.14
CA LYS A 172 -18.84 -14.03 -25.27
C LYS A 172 -18.87 -13.64 -23.78
N GLU A 173 -18.17 -12.59 -23.37
CA GLU A 173 -18.21 -12.15 -21.97
C GLU A 173 -19.23 -11.03 -21.77
N ASP A 174 -19.89 -11.04 -20.59
CA ASP A 174 -20.79 -9.98 -20.13
C ASP A 174 -20.08 -8.61 -20.22
N GLU A 175 -20.60 -7.73 -21.06
CA GLU A 175 -19.98 -6.45 -21.41
C GLU A 175 -19.73 -5.58 -20.15
N GLU A 176 -20.65 -5.64 -19.18
CA GLU A 176 -20.53 -4.93 -17.91
C GLU A 176 -19.38 -5.49 -17.06
N ALA A 177 -19.26 -6.82 -16.96
CA ALA A 177 -18.18 -7.47 -16.22
C ALA A 177 -16.81 -7.14 -16.83
N VAL A 178 -16.69 -7.14 -18.16
CA VAL A 178 -15.45 -6.77 -18.87
C VAL A 178 -15.11 -5.30 -18.64
N LYS A 179 -16.08 -4.39 -18.74
CA LYS A 179 -15.88 -2.96 -18.44
C LYS A 179 -15.40 -2.75 -17.01
N LYS A 180 -16.04 -3.41 -16.03
CA LYS A 180 -15.66 -3.35 -14.62
C LYS A 180 -14.22 -3.86 -14.41
N GLN A 181 -13.86 -5.00 -15.01
CA GLN A 181 -12.49 -5.54 -14.91
C GLN A 181 -11.44 -4.61 -15.51
N LYS A 182 -11.69 -4.05 -16.71
CA LYS A 182 -10.80 -3.06 -17.35
C LYS A 182 -10.60 -1.82 -16.49
N PHE A 183 -11.69 -1.30 -15.91
CA PHE A 183 -11.62 -0.18 -14.99
C PHE A 183 -10.77 -0.50 -13.76
N HIS A 184 -10.99 -1.66 -13.12
CA HIS A 184 -10.20 -2.08 -11.95
C HIS A 184 -8.71 -2.24 -12.29
N ARG A 185 -8.38 -2.75 -13.48
CA ARG A 185 -6.99 -2.90 -13.94
C ARG A 185 -6.30 -1.54 -14.11
N ARG A 186 -6.96 -0.60 -14.79
CA ARG A 186 -6.45 0.78 -14.96
C ARG A 186 -6.30 1.50 -13.62
N LEU A 187 -7.25 1.31 -12.71
CA LEU A 187 -7.20 1.90 -11.38
C LEU A 187 -6.04 1.33 -10.55
N ASN A 188 -5.77 0.02 -10.64
CA ASN A 188 -4.60 -0.59 -10.05
C ASN A 188 -3.29 -0.08 -10.65
N LEU A 189 -3.24 0.17 -11.97
CA LEU A 189 -2.07 0.77 -12.61
C LEU A 189 -1.77 2.14 -12.01
N VAL A 190 -2.79 3.01 -11.92
CA VAL A 190 -2.66 4.34 -11.28
C VAL A 190 -2.16 4.19 -9.84
N LYS A 191 -2.75 3.28 -9.05
CA LYS A 191 -2.31 2.99 -7.68
C LYS A 191 -0.82 2.64 -7.62
N HIS A 192 -0.35 1.74 -8.48
CA HIS A 192 1.05 1.32 -8.44
C HIS A 192 1.99 2.44 -8.90
N LEU A 193 1.62 3.25 -9.89
CA LEU A 193 2.39 4.44 -10.29
C LEU A 193 2.57 5.43 -9.13
N VAL A 194 1.49 5.80 -8.45
CA VAL A 194 1.60 6.72 -7.29
C VAL A 194 2.29 6.05 -6.10
N THR A 195 2.18 4.72 -5.97
CA THR A 195 2.93 3.96 -4.97
C THR A 195 4.43 4.07 -5.23
N VAL A 196 4.88 3.89 -6.48
CA VAL A 196 6.30 4.05 -6.88
C VAL A 196 6.85 5.41 -6.45
N VAL A 197 6.13 6.50 -6.72
CA VAL A 197 6.56 7.86 -6.31
C VAL A 197 6.72 7.95 -4.79
N SER A 198 5.73 7.43 -4.04
CA SER A 198 5.78 7.47 -2.58
C SER A 198 6.89 6.59 -2.00
N THR A 199 7.13 5.40 -2.56
CA THR A 199 8.10 4.45 -2.04
C THR A 199 9.53 4.82 -2.42
N LEU A 200 9.76 5.42 -3.60
CA LEU A 200 11.04 6.01 -3.99
C LEU A 200 11.51 7.09 -3.01
N HIS A 201 10.59 7.94 -2.55
CA HIS A 201 10.85 8.93 -1.52
C HIS A 201 11.16 8.28 -0.16
N ILE A 202 10.41 7.26 0.25
CA ILE A 202 10.63 6.61 1.55
C ILE A 202 11.92 5.78 1.58
N SER A 203 12.29 5.17 0.46
CA SER A 203 13.53 4.41 0.31
C SER A 203 14.77 5.31 0.22
N GLU A 204 14.59 6.62 0.08
CA GLU A 204 15.67 7.60 -0.16
C GLU A 204 16.41 7.36 -1.50
N LEU A 205 15.85 6.55 -2.41
CA LEU A 205 16.39 6.38 -3.77
C LEU A 205 16.13 7.62 -4.64
N PHE A 206 15.03 8.33 -4.38
CA PHE A 206 14.73 9.62 -4.99
C PHE A 206 13.91 10.47 -4.02
N MET A 207 14.44 11.62 -3.60
CA MET A 207 13.80 12.49 -2.62
C MET A 207 12.89 13.52 -3.30
N SER A 208 11.60 13.21 -3.39
CA SER A 208 10.55 14.22 -3.66
C SER A 208 10.26 15.08 -2.41
N SER A 209 9.24 15.94 -2.46
CA SER A 209 8.78 16.67 -1.27
C SER A 209 7.85 15.83 -0.38
N GLU A 210 7.85 16.11 0.92
CA GLU A 210 6.94 15.49 1.91
C GLU A 210 5.44 15.58 1.50
N PRO A 211 4.94 16.73 0.99
CA PRO A 211 3.60 16.83 0.43
C PRO A 211 3.31 15.82 -0.68
N ILE A 212 4.23 15.69 -1.65
CA ILE A 212 4.05 14.80 -2.80
C ILE A 212 4.03 13.34 -2.34
N CYS A 213 4.99 12.94 -1.51
CA CYS A 213 5.03 11.58 -0.95
C CYS A 213 3.74 11.26 -0.17
N GLY A 214 3.28 12.19 0.67
CA GLY A 214 2.03 12.08 1.41
C GLY A 214 0.80 11.96 0.51
N ALA A 215 0.65 12.86 -0.48
CA ALA A 215 -0.49 12.88 -1.38
C ALA A 215 -0.57 11.60 -2.23
N CYS A 216 0.55 11.17 -2.83
CA CYS A 216 0.62 9.94 -3.59
C CYS A 216 0.29 8.70 -2.75
N GLY A 217 0.82 8.62 -1.51
CA GLY A 217 0.52 7.52 -0.61
C GLY A 217 -0.94 7.50 -0.14
N ALA A 218 -1.55 8.67 0.08
CA ALA A 218 -2.96 8.81 0.42
C ALA A 218 -3.84 8.38 -0.76
N LEU A 219 -3.55 8.84 -1.97
CA LEU A 219 -4.27 8.46 -3.19
C LEU A 219 -4.21 6.95 -3.45
N ALA A 220 -3.02 6.34 -3.34
CA ALA A 220 -2.87 4.88 -3.44
C ALA A 220 -3.79 4.15 -2.45
N SER A 221 -3.90 4.67 -1.22
CA SER A 221 -4.72 4.09 -0.17
C SER A 221 -6.22 4.29 -0.42
N ALA A 222 -6.62 5.45 -0.94
CA ALA A 222 -8.01 5.71 -1.33
C ALA A 222 -8.47 4.73 -2.43
N ILE A 223 -7.61 4.46 -3.41
CA ILE A 223 -7.85 3.44 -4.43
C ILE A 223 -7.99 2.05 -3.78
N ASP A 224 -7.08 1.67 -2.88
CA ASP A 224 -7.17 0.38 -2.19
C ASP A 224 -8.47 0.25 -1.37
N ILE A 225 -8.95 1.32 -0.72
CA ILE A 225 -10.23 1.36 0.02
C ILE A 225 -11.39 1.12 -0.95
N TYR A 226 -11.44 1.88 -2.05
CA TYR A 226 -12.47 1.74 -3.08
C TYR A 226 -12.55 0.30 -3.61
N LEU A 227 -11.40 -0.28 -3.95
CA LEU A 227 -11.31 -1.67 -4.45
C LEU A 227 -11.67 -2.73 -3.40
N THR A 228 -11.59 -2.40 -2.09
CA THR A 228 -11.93 -3.34 -1.00
C THR A 228 -13.40 -3.30 -0.63
N PHE A 229 -14.04 -2.15 -0.78
CA PHE A 229 -15.43 -1.92 -0.36
C PHE A 229 -16.32 -1.56 -1.58
N PRO A 230 -16.61 -2.52 -2.48
CA PRO A 230 -17.39 -2.25 -3.69
C PRO A 230 -18.80 -1.70 -3.41
N ARG A 231 -19.38 -1.95 -2.23
CA ARG A 231 -20.68 -1.40 -1.81
C ARG A 231 -20.72 0.14 -1.75
N LEU A 232 -19.57 0.82 -1.67
CA LEU A 232 -19.50 2.28 -1.80
C LEU A 232 -19.59 2.74 -3.27
N ALA A 233 -19.24 1.87 -4.22
CA ALA A 233 -19.29 2.16 -5.65
C ALA A 233 -20.69 1.91 -6.26
N GLU A 234 -21.48 1.01 -5.63
CA GLU A 234 -22.76 0.53 -6.17
C GLU A 234 -23.98 1.33 -5.65
N LYS A 235 -23.81 2.28 -4.71
CA LYS A 235 -24.90 3.13 -4.17
C LYS A 235 -25.11 4.44 -4.96
N LYS A 236 -25.19 4.34 -6.29
CA LYS A 236 -25.77 5.40 -7.13
C LYS A 236 -26.94 4.81 -7.90
N GLU A 237 -28.06 4.63 -7.19
CA GLU A 237 -29.40 4.53 -7.77
C GLU A 237 -30.28 5.58 -7.08
#